data_AF-A0A447TWJ7-F1
#
_entry.id   AF-A0A447TWJ7-F1
#
_cell.length_a   1.000
_cell.length_b   1.000
_cell.length_c   1.000
_cell.angle_alpha   90.00
_cell.angle_beta   90.00
_cell.angle_gamma   90.00
#
_symmetry.space_group_name_H-M   'P 1'
#
loop_
_entity.id
_entity.type
_entity.pdbx_description
1 polymer ?
#
loop_
_entity_poly.entity_id
_entity_poly.type
_entity_poly.pdbx_seq_one_letter_code
_entity_poly.pdbx_strand_id
1 'polypeptide(L)'
;MCATVLCRDLGFSDADRQENIRRVGEVASLMADAGLIVLTAFISPHRAERQLVKERVGHDRFIEIYVNTPLAICEQRDPKGLYKKARAGELRNFYRHRRHLRSA
;
A
#
# COMPACT_ATOMS: atom_id res chain seq x y z
N MET A 1 2.56 -3.16 3.47
CA MET A 1 3.94 -2.82 3.08
C MET A 1 4.61 -4.12 2.66
N CYS A 2 5.09 -4.20 1.43
CA CYS A 2 5.94 -5.33 1.03
C CYS A 2 7.36 -5.00 1.50
N ALA A 3 7.85 -5.77 2.47
CA ALA A 3 9.19 -5.62 3.07
C ALA A 3 10.11 -6.74 2.59
N THR A 4 10.02 -7.11 1.31
CA THR A 4 10.95 -8.05 0.68
C THR A 4 12.06 -7.28 -0.05
N VAL A 5 12.98 -8.00 -0.71
CA VAL A 5 14.29 -7.56 -1.23
C VAL A 5 14.34 -6.11 -1.74
N LEU A 6 13.34 -5.64 -2.48
CA LEU A 6 13.30 -4.29 -3.07
C LEU A 6 13.15 -3.12 -2.07
N CYS A 7 12.51 -3.36 -0.93
CA CYS A 7 12.18 -2.32 0.06
C CYS A 7 12.69 -2.67 1.47
N ARG A 8 13.76 -3.46 1.55
CA ARG A 8 14.30 -3.93 2.84
C ARG A 8 14.90 -2.80 3.68
N ASP A 9 15.37 -1.74 3.03
CA ASP A 9 15.91 -0.51 3.60
C ASP A 9 14.83 0.44 4.15
N LEU A 10 13.57 0.25 3.75
CA LEU A 10 12.49 1.19 4.07
C LEU A 10 11.81 0.86 5.40
N GLY A 11 11.68 1.87 6.24
CA GLY A 11 10.93 1.83 7.50
C GLY A 11 9.43 2.06 7.31
N PHE A 12 8.76 2.47 8.39
CA PHE A 12 7.31 2.72 8.40
C PHE A 12 6.93 4.20 8.38
N SER A 13 7.89 5.11 8.14
CA SER A 13 7.60 6.55 8.01
C SER A 13 6.75 6.84 6.78
N ASP A 14 6.14 8.02 6.71
CA ASP A 14 5.34 8.41 5.53
C ASP A 14 6.23 8.53 4.29
N ALA A 15 7.46 9.01 4.42
CA ALA A 15 8.43 9.08 3.33
C ALA A 15 8.83 7.68 2.83
N ASP A 16 9.08 6.73 3.75
CA ASP A 16 9.39 5.34 3.39
C ASP A 16 8.23 4.67 2.65
N ARG A 17 6.99 5.02 2.99
CA ARG A 17 5.79 4.48 2.32
C ARG A 17 5.63 5.04 0.91
N GLN A 18 5.82 6.35 0.75
CA GLN A 18 5.82 6.99 -0.55
C GLN A 18 6.87 6.36 -1.45
N GLU A 19 8.08 6.16 -0.94
CA GLU A 19 9.16 5.52 -1.68
C GLU A 19 8.86 4.05 -2.00
N ASN A 20 8.22 3.31 -1.10
CA ASN A 20 7.76 1.94 -1.36
C ASN A 20 6.80 1.90 -2.55
N ILE A 21 5.77 2.77 -2.56
CA ILE A 21 4.80 2.85 -3.65
C ILE A 21 5.47 3.29 -4.96
N ARG A 22 6.39 4.26 -4.90
CA ARG A 22 7.16 4.70 -6.08
C ARG A 22 7.95 3.54 -6.68
N ARG A 23 8.76 2.82 -5.88
CA ARG A 23 9.57 1.67 -6.34
C ARG A 23 8.71 0.56 -6.94
N VAL A 24 7.58 0.25 -6.30
CA VAL A 24 6.62 -0.73 -6.82
C VAL A 24 6.03 -0.27 -8.15
N GLY A 25 5.71 1.01 -8.29
CA GLY A 25 5.22 1.60 -9.53
C GLY A 25 6.22 1.47 -10.68
N GLU A 26 7.51 1.72 -10.43
CA GLU A 26 8.57 1.51 -11.43
C GLU A 26 8.62 0.06 -11.91
N VAL A 27 8.66 -0.89 -10.97
CA VAL A 27 8.74 -2.32 -11.30
C VAL A 27 7.47 -2.77 -12.04
N ALA A 28 6.30 -2.29 -11.61
CA ALA A 28 5.04 -2.58 -12.29
C ALA A 28 5.03 -2.05 -13.73
N SER A 29 5.55 -0.84 -13.96
CA SER A 29 5.70 -0.28 -15.32
C SER A 29 6.62 -1.14 -16.18
N LEU A 30 7.82 -1.49 -15.67
CA LEU A 30 8.78 -2.32 -16.41
C LEU A 30 8.20 -3.70 -16.78
N MET A 31 7.46 -4.31 -15.86
CA MET A 31 6.82 -5.62 -16.10
C MET A 31 5.65 -5.50 -17.09
N ALA A 32 4.88 -4.40 -17.03
CA ALA A 32 3.83 -4.12 -17.99
C ALA A 32 4.40 -3.83 -19.40
N ASP A 33 5.52 -3.12 -19.49
CA ASP A 33 6.25 -2.88 -20.75
C ASP A 33 6.79 -4.19 -21.34
N ALA A 34 7.11 -5.19 -20.51
CA ALA A 34 7.45 -6.55 -20.93
C ALA A 34 6.23 -7.40 -21.36
N GLY A 35 5.02 -6.83 -21.38
CA GLY A 35 3.79 -7.51 -21.79
C GLY A 35 3.13 -8.38 -20.71
N LEU A 36 3.55 -8.24 -19.45
CA LEU A 36 2.98 -9.01 -18.32
C LEU A 36 1.76 -8.30 -17.70
N ILE A 37 0.82 -9.10 -17.22
CA ILE A 37 -0.24 -8.62 -16.32
C ILE A 37 0.32 -8.58 -14.90
N VAL A 38 0.34 -7.39 -14.29
CA VAL A 38 0.93 -7.16 -12.97
C VAL A 38 -0.18 -6.88 -11.95
N LEU A 39 -0.21 -7.66 -10.87
CA LEU A 39 -1.12 -7.44 -9.75
C LEU A 39 -0.36 -6.87 -8.55
N THR A 40 -0.77 -5.69 -8.09
CA THR A 40 -0.17 -5.01 -6.93
C THR A 40 -1.19 -4.89 -5.79
N ALA A 41 -0.91 -5.51 -4.64
CA ALA A 41 -1.80 -5.53 -3.48
C ALA A 41 -1.16 -4.80 -2.29
N PHE A 42 -1.11 -3.46 -2.39
CA PHE A 42 -0.48 -2.60 -1.40
C PHE A 42 -1.50 -1.71 -0.69
N ILE A 43 -1.22 -1.34 0.56
CA ILE A 43 -1.99 -0.30 1.25
C ILE A 43 -1.48 1.04 0.72
N SER A 44 -2.30 1.74 -0.06
CA SER A 44 -1.97 3.02 -0.70
C SER A 44 -3.01 4.10 -0.31
N PRO A 45 -2.92 4.65 0.91
CA PRO A 45 -3.96 5.54 1.44
C PRO A 45 -4.02 6.88 0.71
N HIS A 46 -2.89 7.36 0.18
CA HIS A 46 -2.80 8.67 -0.43
C HIS A 46 -3.14 8.61 -1.93
N ARG A 47 -4.14 9.40 -2.35
CA ARG A 47 -4.54 9.50 -3.75
C ARG A 47 -3.40 9.96 -4.66
N ALA A 48 -2.54 10.86 -4.17
CA ALA A 48 -1.39 11.37 -4.91
C ALA A 48 -0.42 10.24 -5.32
N GLU A 49 -0.17 9.28 -4.43
CA GLU A 49 0.68 8.13 -4.73
C GLU A 49 0.07 7.21 -5.79
N ARG A 50 -1.25 6.96 -5.71
CA ARG A 50 -1.97 6.15 -6.70
C ARG A 50 -1.98 6.83 -8.08
N GLN A 51 -2.13 8.15 -8.09
CA GLN A 51 -2.07 8.95 -9.30
C GLN A 51 -0.66 8.91 -9.93
N LEU A 52 0.40 9.02 -9.14
CA LEU A 52 1.78 8.91 -9.60
C LEU A 52 2.05 7.54 -10.26
N VAL A 53 1.57 6.44 -9.67
CA VAL A 53 1.69 5.11 -10.28
C VAL A 53 0.89 5.01 -11.57
N LYS A 54 -0.32 5.57 -11.61
CA LYS A 54 -1.16 5.59 -12.82
C LYS A 54 -0.49 6.34 -13.97
N GLU A 55 0.11 7.49 -13.69
CA GLU A 55 0.85 8.28 -14.68
C GLU A 55 2.09 7.51 -15.18
N ARG A 56 2.77 6.78 -14.28
CA ARG A 56 3.96 6.00 -14.63
C ARG A 56 3.63 4.79 -15.51
N VAL A 57 2.63 3.99 -15.12
CA VAL A 57 2.21 2.79 -15.86
C VAL A 57 1.45 3.16 -17.14
N GLY A 58 0.81 4.32 -17.19
CA GLY A 58 -0.01 4.78 -18.30
C GLY A 58 -1.50 4.52 -18.05
N HIS A 59 -2.32 5.51 -18.40
CA HIS A 59 -3.76 5.54 -18.06
C HIS A 59 -4.54 4.34 -18.62
N ASP A 60 -4.18 3.84 -19.80
CA ASP A 60 -4.89 2.75 -20.48
C ASP A 60 -4.48 1.36 -19.97
N ARG A 61 -3.39 1.28 -19.20
CA ARG A 61 -2.81 0.03 -18.68
C ARG A 61 -2.99 -0.13 -17.17
N PHE A 62 -3.57 0.87 -16.51
CA PHE A 62 -3.72 0.92 -15.07
C PHE A 62 -5.19 0.80 -14.64
N ILE A 63 -5.48 -0.19 -13.80
CA ILE A 63 -6.80 -0.42 -13.22
C ILE A 63 -6.70 -0.28 -11.70
N GLU A 64 -7.46 0.67 -11.14
CA GLU A 64 -7.56 0.86 -9.69
C GLU A 64 -8.69 0.02 -9.11
N ILE A 65 -8.38 -0.83 -8.13
CA ILE A 65 -9.38 -1.65 -7.42
C ILE A 65 -9.42 -1.22 -5.95
N TYR A 66 -10.52 -0.58 -5.54
CA TYR A 66 -10.72 -0.20 -4.14
C TYR A 66 -11.39 -1.32 -3.33
N VAL A 67 -10.62 -1.97 -2.47
CA VAL A 67 -11.12 -3.01 -1.56
C VAL A 67 -11.73 -2.36 -0.32
N ASN A 68 -13.02 -2.01 -0.39
CA ASN A 68 -13.75 -1.34 0.69
C ASN A 68 -14.29 -2.31 1.76
N THR A 69 -13.40 -2.98 2.50
CA THR A 69 -13.81 -3.82 3.63
C THR A 69 -13.91 -3.00 4.92
N PRO A 70 -15.00 -3.11 5.71
CA PRO A 70 -15.13 -2.40 6.98
C PRO A 70 -13.98 -2.72 7.96
N LEU A 71 -13.54 -1.72 8.72
CA LEU A 71 -12.43 -1.88 9.68
C LEU A 71 -12.69 -3.00 10.68
N ALA A 72 -13.91 -3.09 11.22
CA ALA A 72 -14.27 -4.12 12.19
C ALA A 72 -14.03 -5.54 11.64
N ILE A 73 -14.34 -5.77 10.36
CA ILE A 73 -14.11 -7.07 9.71
C ILE A 73 -12.61 -7.32 9.49
N CYS A 74 -11.85 -6.29 9.10
CA CYS A 74 -10.39 -6.40 8.97
C CYS A 74 -9.71 -6.71 10.32
N GLU A 75 -10.16 -6.07 11.40
CA GLU A 75 -9.69 -6.30 12.77
C GLU A 75 -10.09 -7.67 13.30
N GLN A 76 -11.31 -8.13 12.99
CA GLN A 76 -11.76 -9.46 13.37
C GLN A 76 -10.94 -10.56 12.68
N ARG A 77 -10.62 -10.37 11.39
CA ARG A 77 -9.86 -11.37 10.62
C ARG A 77 -8.39 -11.44 11.05
N ASP A 78 -7.78 -10.28 11.34
CA ASP A 78 -6.37 -10.05 11.72
C ASP A 78 -5.40 -11.24 11.53
N PRO A 79 -5.20 -11.72 10.28
CA PRO A 79 -4.51 -12.99 10.03
C PRO A 79 -3.04 -12.98 10.45
N LYS A 80 -2.47 -11.78 10.69
CA LYS A 80 -1.08 -11.57 11.08
C LYS A 80 -0.93 -11.04 12.51
N GLY A 81 -2.03 -10.87 13.25
CA GLY A 81 -2.01 -10.30 14.60
C GLY A 81 -1.56 -8.83 14.65
N LEU A 82 -1.55 -8.11 13.52
CA LEU A 82 -1.02 -6.75 13.43
C LEU A 82 -1.97 -5.74 14.04
N TYR A 83 -3.28 -5.94 13.89
CA TYR A 83 -4.26 -5.07 14.54
C TYR A 83 -4.19 -5.24 16.06
N LYS A 84 -4.06 -6.47 16.56
CA LYS A 84 -3.87 -6.73 18.00
C LYS A 84 -2.64 -6.02 18.56
N LYS A 85 -1.49 -6.13 17.91
CA LYS A 85 -0.24 -5.45 18.31
C LYS A 85 -0.36 -3.92 18.23
N ALA A 86 -1.02 -3.40 17.21
CA ALA A 86 -1.29 -1.97 17.10
C ALA A 86 -2.20 -1.47 18.24
N ARG A 87 -3.23 -2.23 18.63
CA ARG A 87 -4.10 -1.88 19.77
C ARG A 87 -3.36 -1.93 21.12
N ALA A 88 -2.38 -2.82 21.25
CA ALA A 88 -1.49 -2.89 22.41
C ALA A 88 -0.43 -1.77 22.46
N GLY A 89 -0.33 -0.92 21.43
CA GLY A 89 0.65 0.17 21.36
C GLY A 89 2.05 -0.26 20.91
N GLU A 90 2.23 -1.53 20.52
CA GLU A 90 3.51 -2.08 20.07
C GLU A 90 3.89 -1.62 18.64
N LEU A 91 2.93 -1.09 17.88
CA LEU A 91 3.12 -0.61 16.51
C LEU A 91 2.71 0.87 16.38
N ARG A 92 3.67 1.78 16.59
CA ARG A 92 3.46 3.24 16.62
C ARG A 92 2.96 3.84 15.29
N ASN A 93 3.36 3.29 14.15
CA ASN A 93 3.04 3.83 12.82
C ASN A 93 2.03 2.96 12.05
N PHE A 94 1.14 2.23 12.70
CA PHE A 94 0.19 1.38 11.97
C PHE A 94 -0.88 2.21 11.24
N TYR A 95 -1.20 1.88 9.98
CA TYR A 95 -2.05 2.65 9.06
C TYR A 95 -3.41 3.11 9.63
N ARG A 96 -3.94 2.43 10.65
CA ARG A 96 -5.24 2.75 11.26
C ARG A 96 -5.19 2.91 12.79
N HIS A 97 -4.02 3.16 13.38
CA HIS A 97 -3.90 3.40 14.82
C HIS A 97 -4.50 4.76 15.25
N ARG A 98 -4.61 5.74 14.34
CA ARG A 98 -5.28 7.03 14.59
C ARG A 98 -6.50 7.21 13.67
N ARG A 99 -7.59 7.74 14.24
CA ARG A 99 -8.93 7.98 13.64
C ARG A 99 -8.97 8.96 12.44
N HIS A 100 -7.89 9.16 11.70
CA HIS A 100 -7.87 10.08 10.57
C HIS A 100 -7.52 9.32 9.30
N LEU A 101 -8.56 8.99 8.54
CA LEU A 101 -8.60 8.95 7.07
C LEU A 101 -10.03 8.49 6.71
N ARG A 102 -10.97 9.44 6.78
CA ARG A 102 -12.31 9.34 6.18
C ARG A 102 -12.34 9.83 4.72
N SER A 103 -11.18 10.11 4.15
CA SER A 103 -11.04 10.71 2.82
C SER A 103 -10.17 9.81 1.96
N ALA A 104 -10.78 8.77 1.40
CA ALA A 104 -10.30 8.03 0.24
C ALA A 104 -11.50 7.85 -0.69
#